data_AF-A0A495IVG5-F1
#
_entry.id   AF-A0A495IVG5-F1
#
_cell.length_a   1.000
_cell.length_b   1.000
_cell.length_c   1.000
_cell.angle_alpha   90.00
_cell.angle_beta   90.00
_cell.angle_gamma   90.00
#
_symmetry.space_group_name_H-M   'P 1'
#
loop_
_entity.id
_entity.type
_entity.pdbx_description
1 polymer ?
#
loop_
_entity_poly.entity_id
_entity_poly.type
_entity_poly.pdbx_seq_one_letter_code
_entity_poly.pdbx_strand_id
1 'polypeptide(L)' 'MTVMTQEPEWAVRYPDLFAELTIEQKWSVHNTIANNVMEGWTPTRDNVADLIALTRGDITLEEYVRRGRAGLAAKRSPS' A
#
# COMPACT_ATOMS: atom_id res chain seq x y z
N MET A 1 -21.37 1.24 15.84
CA MET A 1 -20.33 1.45 14.81
C MET A 1 -19.33 2.43 15.38
N THR A 2 -18.11 1.98 15.71
CA THR A 2 -17.05 2.89 16.13
C THR A 2 -16.66 3.71 14.91
N VAL A 3 -16.89 5.03 14.95
CA VAL A 3 -16.36 5.93 13.94
C VAL A 3 -14.84 5.88 14.10
N MET A 4 -14.13 5.33 13.12
CA MET A 4 -12.67 5.34 13.12
C MET A 4 -12.24 6.78 12.80
N THR A 5 -12.06 7.61 13.82
CA THR A 5 -11.64 9.01 13.66
C THR A 5 -10.12 9.19 13.72
N GLN A 6 -9.39 8.14 14.09
CA GLN A 6 -7.93 8.15 14.19
C GLN A 6 -7.28 7.70 12.88
N GLU A 7 -6.21 8.41 12.49
CA GLU A 7 -5.34 8.04 11.37
C GLU A 7 -4.59 6.72 11.65
N PRO A 8 -4.58 5.76 10.71
CA PRO A 8 -3.80 4.55 10.84
C PRO A 8 -2.29 4.82 10.73
N GLU A 9 -1.46 3.96 11.33
CA GLU A 9 0.01 4.15 11.39
C GLU A 9 0.64 4.39 10.01
N TRP A 10 0.19 3.66 8.99
CA TRP A 10 0.70 3.79 7.61
C TRP A 10 0.34 5.14 6.98
N ALA A 11 -0.80 5.73 7.33
CA ALA A 11 -1.17 7.08 6.91
C ALA A 11 -0.34 8.15 7.63
N VAL A 12 0.01 7.93 8.90
CA VAL A 12 0.94 8.80 9.64
C VAL A 12 2.35 8.72 9.04
N ARG A 13 2.79 7.53 8.63
CA ARG A 13 4.12 7.30 8.05
C ARG A 13 4.27 7.93 6.66
N TYR A 14 3.23 7.89 5.83
CA TYR A 14 3.24 8.37 4.45
C TYR A 14 2.07 9.34 4.18
N PRO A 15 2.04 10.51 4.82
CA PRO A 15 0.87 11.39 4.81
C PRO A 15 0.51 11.88 3.41
N ASP A 16 1.49 12.06 2.52
CA ASP A 16 1.28 12.49 1.15
C ASP A 16 0.62 11.41 0.27
N LEU A 17 0.96 10.13 0.48
CA LEU A 17 0.34 9.02 -0.26
C LEU A 17 -1.12 8.81 0.13
N PHE A 18 -1.45 9.07 1.40
CA PHE A 18 -2.79 8.87 1.96
C PHE A 18 -3.67 10.15 1.91
N ALA A 19 -3.14 11.28 1.43
CA ALA A 19 -3.81 12.58 1.52
C ALA A 19 -5.19 12.63 0.85
N GLU A 20 -5.35 11.92 -0.27
CA GLU A 20 -6.59 11.90 -1.04
C GLU A 20 -7.56 10.77 -0.66
N LEU A 21 -7.25 9.98 0.38
CA LEU A 21 -8.08 8.87 0.84
C LEU A 21 -9.03 9.29 1.97
N THR A 22 -10.26 8.78 1.94
CA THR A 22 -11.17 8.86 3.09
C THR A 22 -10.64 8.01 4.24
N ILE A 23 -11.05 8.30 5.48
CA ILE A 23 -10.55 7.54 6.65
C ILE A 23 -10.82 6.03 6.55
N GLU A 24 -11.95 5.64 5.96
CA GLU A 24 -12.28 4.23 5.69
C GLU A 24 -11.32 3.59 4.68
N GLN A 25 -10.98 4.31 3.60
CA GLN A 25 -9.98 3.85 2.62
C GLN A 25 -8.58 3.76 3.25
N LYS A 26 -8.20 4.71 4.11
CA LYS A 26 -6.93 4.65 4.84
C LYS A 26 -6.83 3.38 5.69
N TRP A 27 -7.90 3.04 6.42
CA TRP A 27 -7.96 1.82 7.22
C TRP A 27 -7.99 0.55 6.37
N SER A 28 -8.67 0.57 5.23
CA SER A 28 -8.64 -0.53 4.27
C SER A 28 -7.21 -0.83 3.79
N VAL A 29 -6.49 0.21 3.32
CA VAL A 29 -5.09 0.09 2.88
C VAL A 29 -4.19 -0.34 4.05
N HIS A 30 -4.33 0.27 5.23
CA HIS A 30 -3.55 -0.09 6.41
C HIS A 30 -3.70 -1.58 6.76
N ASN A 31 -4.93 -2.09 6.81
CA ASN A 31 -5.21 -3.49 7.14
C ASN A 31 -4.63 -4.44 6.10
N THR A 32 -4.73 -4.10 4.81
CA THR A 32 -4.10 -4.90 3.74
C THR A 32 -2.58 -4.95 3.91
N ILE A 33 -1.93 -3.81 4.21
CA ILE A 33 -0.49 -3.80 4.44
C ILE A 33 -0.13 -4.61 5.70
N ALA A 34 -0.85 -4.39 6.81
CA ALA A 34 -0.60 -5.08 8.07
C ALA A 34 -0.72 -6.61 7.93
N ASN A 35 -1.74 -7.09 7.23
CA ASN A 35 -1.91 -8.53 6.95
C ASN A 35 -0.72 -9.10 6.15
N ASN A 36 -0.34 -8.45 5.06
CA ASN A 36 0.79 -8.90 4.24
C ASN A 36 2.13 -8.84 5.02
N VAL A 37 2.32 -7.84 5.90
CA VAL A 37 3.51 -7.74 6.75
C VAL A 37 3.58 -8.90 7.75
N MET A 38 2.45 -9.30 8.34
CA MET A 38 2.40 -10.50 9.20
C MET A 38 2.76 -11.78 8.43
N GLU A 39 2.49 -11.82 7.13
CA GLU A 39 2.89 -12.91 6.23
C GLU A 39 4.37 -12.82 5.77
N GLY A 40 5.14 -11.87 6.31
CA GLY A 40 6.57 -11.71 6.04
C GLY A 40 6.91 -10.74 4.91
N TRP A 41 5.93 -10.00 4.38
CA TRP A 41 6.19 -8.95 3.40
C TRP A 41 6.86 -7.73 4.04
N THR A 42 7.88 -7.19 3.40
CA THR A 42 8.50 -5.90 3.78
C THR A 42 8.24 -4.88 2.67
N PRO A 43 7.16 -4.07 2.76
CA PRO A 43 6.80 -3.12 1.73
C PRO A 43 7.80 -1.97 1.61
N THR A 44 8.11 -1.56 0.39
CA THR A 44 8.73 -0.25 0.11
C THR A 44 7.66 0.83 0.00
N ARG A 45 8.08 2.09 0.02
CA ARG A 45 7.19 3.23 -0.28
C ARG A 45 6.47 3.07 -1.62
N ASP A 46 7.17 2.66 -2.67
CA ASP A 46 6.58 2.43 -3.99
C ASP A 46 5.52 1.34 -3.98
N ASN A 47 5.74 0.26 -3.21
CA ASN A 47 4.72 -0.77 -3.05
C ASN A 47 3.46 -0.25 -2.35
N VAL A 48 3.61 0.65 -1.38
CA VAL A 48 2.46 1.30 -0.73
C VAL A 48 1.73 2.23 -1.70
N ALA A 49 2.46 2.99 -2.54
CA ALA A 49 1.86 3.84 -3.56
C ALA A 49 1.07 3.02 -4.61
N ASP A 50 1.64 1.91 -5.09
CA ASP A 50 0.96 1.01 -6.03
C ASP A 50 -0.31 0.37 -5.41
N LEU A 51 -0.28 0.00 -4.13
CA LEU A 51 -1.45 -0.53 -3.44
C LEU A 51 -2.55 0.53 -3.31
N ILE A 52 -2.19 1.78 -3.02
CA ILE A 52 -3.15 2.90 -2.95
C ILE A 52 -3.78 3.16 -4.31
N ALA A 53 -2.97 3.17 -5.38
CA ALA A 53 -3.47 3.31 -6.75
C ALA A 53 -4.44 2.18 -7.12
N LEU A 54 -4.16 0.94 -6.69
CA LEU A 54 -5.08 -0.19 -6.87
C LEU A 54 -6.39 0.02 -6.08
N THR A 55 -6.32 0.44 -4.81
CA THR A 55 -7.50 0.70 -3.97
C THR A 55 -8.38 1.82 -4.52
N ARG A 56 -7.78 2.82 -5.17
CA ARG A 56 -8.50 3.92 -5.85
C ARG A 56 -9.09 3.53 -7.21
N GLY A 57 -8.61 2.42 -7.79
CA GLY A 57 -8.96 2.01 -9.15
C GLY A 57 -8.17 2.73 -10.24
N ASP A 58 -7.08 3.42 -9.90
CA ASP A 58 -6.20 4.11 -10.85
C ASP A 58 -5.36 3.11 -11.66
N ILE A 59 -5.10 1.93 -11.10
CA ILE A 59 -4.45 0.80 -11.77
C ILE A 59 -5.25 -0.48 -11.60
N THR A 60 -5.08 -1.41 -12.54
CA THR A 60 -5.66 -2.75 -12.44
C THR A 60 -4.82 -3.64 -11.54
N LEU A 61 -5.42 -4.74 -11.06
CA LEU A 61 -4.69 -5.78 -10.34
C LEU A 61 -3.55 -6.38 -11.20
N GLU A 62 -3.76 -6.50 -12.51
CA GLU A 62 -2.74 -6.97 -13.44
C GLU A 62 -1.52 -6.05 -13.45
N GLU A 63 -1.75 -4.73 -13.53
CA GLU A 63 -0.68 -3.73 -13.49
C GLU A 63 0.05 -3.72 -12.15
N TYR A 64 -0.69 -3.84 -11.04
CA TYR A 64 -0.12 -3.97 -9.70
C TYR A 64 0.84 -5.16 -9.60
N VAL A 65 0.42 -6.34 -10.09
CA VAL A 65 1.25 -7.55 -10.09
C VAL A 65 2.48 -7.38 -11.00
N ARG A 66 2.33 -6.75 -12.17
CA ARG A 66 3.44 -6.47 -13.09
C ARG A 66 4.51 -5.59 -12.44
N ARG A 67 4.10 -4.50 -11.79
CA ARG A 67 5.02 -3.59 -11.06
C ARG A 67 5.71 -4.29 -9.89
N GLY A 68 4.96 -5.07 -9.11
CA GLY A 68 5.52 -5.87 -8.01
C GLY A 68 6.62 -6.83 -8.49
N ARG A 69 6.39 -7.55 -9.60
CA ARG A 69 7.39 -8.45 -10.20
C ARG A 69 8.62 -7.69 -10.71
N ALA A 70 8.43 -6.56 -11.38
CA ALA A 70 9.52 -5.73 -11.87
C ALA A 70 10.41 -5.22 -10.72
N GLY A 71 9.80 -4.79 -9.61
CA GLY A 71 10.53 -4.35 -8.42
C GLY A 71 11.33 -5.48 -7.75
N LEU A 72 10.80 -6.71 -7.72
CA LEU A 72 11.53 -7.87 -7.21
C LEU A 72 12.71 -8.27 -8.11
N ALA A 73 12.55 -8.18 -9.43
CA ALA A 73 13.63 -8.43 -10.38
C ALA A 73 14.78 -7.41 -10.22
N ALA A 74 14.45 -6.11 -10.11
CA ALA A 74 15.45 -5.06 -9.90
C ALA A 74 16.27 -5.26 -8.62
N LYS A 75 15.65 -5.74 -7.53
CA LYS A 75 16.36 -6.04 -6.26
C LYS A 75 17.26 -7.27 -6.32
N ARG A 76 17.00 -8.21 -7.25
CA ARG A 76 17.74 -9.47 -7.41
C ARG A 76 18.94 -9.37 -8.35
N SER A 77 19.13 -8.23 -9.00
CA SER A 77 20.29 -7.97 -9.85
C SER A 77 21.29 -7.04 -9.12
N PRO A 78 22.10 -7.55 -8.18
CA PRO A 78 23.32 -6.85 -7.82
C PRO A 78 24.28 -6.98 -9.02
N SER A 79 24.84 -5.84 -9.44
CA SER A 79 26.02 -5.82 -10.33
C SER A 79 27.24 -6.37 -9.61
#